data_AF-A0A146KEJ0-F1
#
_entry.id   AF-A0A146KEJ0-F1
#
_cell.length_a   1.000
_cell.length_b   1.000
_cell.length_c   1.000
_cell.angle_alpha   90.00
_cell.angle_beta   90.00
_cell.angle_gamma   90.00
#
_symmetry.space_group_name_H-M   'P 1'
#
loop_
_entity.id
_entity.type
_entity.pdbx_description
1 polymer ?
#
loop_
_entity_poly.entity_id
_entity_poly.type
_entity_poly.pdbx_seq_one_letter_code
_entity_poly.pdbx_strand_id
1 'polypeptide(L)'
;DLAKVQRVCLMISNSTAVVDVWSHMGKCFDLLLGQRAFIHWYVSEGMEESELTDARDDMTNLERDYKQLEVSKEGQGEGENKGE
;
A
#
# COMPACT_ATOMS: atom_id res chain seq x y z
N ASP A 1 15.31 19.22 14.57
CA ASP A 1 15.93 20.23 13.71
C ASP A 1 17.10 19.55 12.99
N LEU A 2 17.13 19.54 11.65
CA LEU A 2 18.19 18.86 10.90
C LEU A 2 19.45 19.74 10.83
N ALA A 3 20.63 19.11 10.96
CA ALA A 3 21.91 19.82 10.89
C ALA A 3 22.13 20.48 9.51
N LYS A 4 22.83 21.62 9.50
CA LYS A 4 23.05 22.43 8.29
C LYS A 4 23.91 21.66 7.27
N VAL A 5 23.32 21.24 6.16
CA VAL A 5 23.99 20.51 5.08
C VAL A 5 24.11 21.35 3.81
N GLN A 6 25.19 21.18 3.06
CA GLN A 6 25.47 21.99 1.87
C GLN A 6 24.62 21.63 0.64
N ARG A 7 24.14 20.39 0.57
CA ARG A 7 23.34 19.86 -0.55
C ARG A 7 22.37 18.82 -0.01
N VAL A 8 21.18 18.75 -0.61
CA VAL A 8 20.15 17.74 -0.34
C VAL A 8 19.73 17.14 -1.67
N CYS A 9 19.49 15.83 -1.69
CA CYS A 9 18.90 15.14 -2.84
C CYS A 9 17.56 14.55 -2.42
N LEU A 10 16.54 14.75 -3.24
CA LEU A 10 15.21 14.14 -3.10
C LEU A 10 14.96 13.30 -4.36
N MET A 11 14.66 12.02 -4.17
CA MET A 11 14.20 11.14 -5.24
C MET A 11 12.74 10.81 -5.01
N ILE A 12 11.92 11.04 -6.04
CA ILE A 12 10.54 10.59 -6.08
C ILE A 12 10.50 9.44 -7.08
N SER A 13 10.17 8.24 -6.61
CA SER A 13 10.10 7.04 -7.43
C SER A 13 8.80 6.28 -7.18
N ASN A 14 8.22 5.76 -8.24
CA ASN A 14 7.07 4.87 -8.17
C ASN A 14 7.54 3.42 -8.39
N SER A 15 7.38 2.57 -7.37
CA SER A 15 7.78 1.17 -7.39
C SER A 15 6.66 0.30 -6.86
N THR A 16 6.49 -0.88 -7.46
CA THR A 16 5.48 -1.86 -7.02
C THR A 16 5.81 -2.48 -5.66
N ALA A 17 7.07 -2.36 -5.20
CA ALA A 17 7.49 -2.74 -3.85
C ALA A 17 6.74 -2.00 -2.71
N VAL A 18 5.99 -0.94 -3.02
CA VAL A 18 5.10 -0.28 -2.06
C VAL A 18 4.04 -1.22 -1.47
N VAL A 19 3.66 -2.28 -2.21
CA VAL A 19 2.68 -3.29 -1.76
C VAL A 19 3.10 -3.97 -0.46
N ASP A 20 4.39 -4.20 -0.24
CA ASP A 20 4.86 -4.85 0.99
C ASP A 20 4.58 -4.00 2.23
N VAL A 21 4.68 -2.68 2.08
CA VAL A 21 4.39 -1.71 3.14
C VAL A 21 2.89 -1.70 3.46
N TRP A 22 2.04 -1.69 2.43
CA TRP A 22 0.59 -1.77 2.61
C TRP A 22 0.17 -3.10 3.23
N SER A 23 0.75 -4.21 2.81
CA SER A 23 0.47 -5.53 3.40
C SER A 23 0.86 -5.61 4.87
N HIS A 24 1.98 -4.98 5.26
CA HIS A 24 2.37 -4.88 6.66
C HIS A 24 1.40 -4.02 7.47
N MET A 25 1.02 -2.85 6.93
CA MET A 25 0.04 -1.96 7.55
C MET A 25 -1.33 -2.63 7.72
N GLY A 26 -1.80 -3.35 6.69
CA GLY A 26 -3.04 -4.13 6.71
C GLY A 26 -3.05 -5.18 7.82
N LYS A 27 -1.95 -5.91 8.02
CA LYS A 27 -1.85 -6.89 9.12
C LYS A 27 -1.99 -6.23 10.50
N CYS A 28 -1.30 -5.10 10.71
CA CYS A 28 -1.42 -4.36 11.96
C CYS A 28 -2.84 -3.84 12.17
N PHE A 29 -3.50 -3.38 11.10
CA PHE A 29 -4.89 -2.95 11.13
C PHE A 29 -5.85 -4.10 11.47
N ASP A 30 -5.69 -5.26 10.83
CA ASP A 30 -6.52 -6.45 11.04
C ASP A 30 -6.42 -6.95 12.50
N LEU A 31 -5.22 -6.86 13.09
CA LEU A 31 -5.00 -7.17 14.52
C LEU A 31 -5.76 -6.21 15.46
N LEU A 32 -5.79 -4.92 15.13
CA LEU A 32 -6.50 -3.91 15.92
C LEU A 32 -8.02 -4.04 15.76
N LEU A 33 -8.50 -4.20 14.54
CA LEU A 33 -9.91 -4.34 14.22
C LEU A 33 -10.48 -5.63 14.85
N GLY A 34 -9.73 -6.73 14.81
CA GLY A 34 -10.12 -8.00 15.45
C GLY A 34 -10.29 -7.91 16.97
N GLN A 35 -9.58 -7.00 17.64
CA GLN A 35 -9.74 -6.72 19.08
C GLN A 35 -10.71 -5.56 19.37
N ARG A 36 -11.33 -4.99 18.33
CA ARG A 36 -12.13 -3.77 18.41
C ARG A 36 -11.40 -2.61 19.12
N ALA A 37 -10.09 -2.55 18.95
CA ALA A 37 -9.25 -1.56 19.62
C ALA A 37 -9.50 -0.17 19.02
N PHE A 38 -9.65 0.84 19.88
CA PHE A 38 -9.77 2.26 19.50
C PHE A 38 -10.97 2.66 18.60
N ILE A 39 -11.85 1.73 18.20
CA ILE A 39 -13.02 2.00 17.33
C ILE A 39 -13.91 3.11 17.89
N HIS A 40 -14.11 3.14 19.22
CA HIS A 40 -14.98 4.14 19.86
C HIS A 40 -14.56 5.59 19.61
N TRP A 41 -13.26 5.87 19.39
CA TRP A 41 -12.81 7.22 19.04
C TRP A 41 -13.33 7.65 17.66
N TYR A 42 -13.34 6.73 16.69
CA TYR A 42 -13.80 6.99 15.34
C TYR A 42 -15.33 7.07 15.26
N VAL A 43 -16.03 6.16 15.93
CA VAL A 43 -17.51 6.16 15.96
C VAL A 43 -18.05 7.38 16.73
N SER A 44 -17.35 7.85 17.76
CA SER A 44 -17.75 9.06 18.50
C SER A 44 -17.69 10.34 17.67
N GLU A 45 -16.87 10.36 16.60
CA GLU A 45 -16.78 11.46 15.63
C GLU A 45 -17.81 11.34 14.50
N GLY A 46 -18.66 10.28 14.51
CA GLY A 46 -19.74 10.07 13.54
C GLY A 46 -19.40 9.12 12.38
N MET A 47 -18.27 8.40 12.44
CA MET A 47 -17.91 7.37 11.47
C MET A 47 -18.72 6.07 11.71
N GLU A 48 -19.14 5.39 10.64
CA GLU A 48 -19.79 4.07 10.77
C GLU A 48 -18.74 2.96 10.91
N GLU A 49 -19.00 1.94 11.74
CA GLU A 49 -18.04 0.83 11.94
C GLU A 49 -17.78 0.05 10.64
N SER A 50 -18.74 0.03 9.72
CA SER A 50 -18.62 -0.57 8.39
C SER A 50 -17.59 0.16 7.51
N GLU A 51 -17.44 1.47 7.63
CA GLU A 51 -16.51 2.27 6.80
C GLU A 51 -15.03 1.85 7.00
N LEU A 52 -14.68 1.38 8.19
CA LEU A 52 -13.34 0.83 8.47
C LEU A 52 -13.09 -0.49 7.72
N THR A 53 -14.15 -1.29 7.55
CA THR A 53 -14.08 -2.55 6.82
C THR A 53 -14.04 -2.29 5.32
N ASP A 54 -14.86 -1.37 4.83
CA ASP A 54 -14.88 -0.96 3.43
C ASP A 54 -13.52 -0.40 2.98
N ALA A 55 -12.92 0.48 3.78
CA ALA A 55 -11.58 1.01 3.51
C ALA A 55 -10.50 -0.09 3.50
N ARG A 56 -10.66 -1.14 4.32
CA ARG A 56 -9.74 -2.29 4.34
C ARG A 56 -9.86 -3.14 3.08
N ASP A 57 -11.08 -3.30 2.57
CA ASP A 57 -11.36 -4.00 1.32
C ASP A 57 -10.82 -3.22 0.12
N ASP A 58 -10.98 -1.90 0.09
CA ASP A 58 -10.38 -1.03 -0.92
C ASP A 58 -8.85 -1.15 -0.97
N MET A 59 -8.20 -1.20 0.21
CA MET A 59 -6.75 -1.42 0.27
C MET A 59 -6.37 -2.82 -0.24
N THR A 60 -7.17 -3.85 0.04
CA THR A 60 -6.94 -5.21 -0.47
C THR A 60 -7.05 -5.26 -1.99
N ASN A 61 -8.02 -4.55 -2.56
CA ASN A 61 -8.17 -4.43 -4.01
C ASN A 61 -6.93 -3.77 -4.63
N LEU A 62 -6.43 -2.70 -4.02
CA LEU A 62 -5.22 -2.00 -4.48
C LEU A 62 -3.98 -2.92 -4.45
N GLU A 63 -3.78 -3.68 -3.37
CA GLU A 63 -2.69 -4.66 -3.29
C GLU A 63 -2.76 -5.70 -4.41
N ARG A 64 -3.96 -6.17 -4.74
CA ARG A 64 -4.17 -7.13 -5.82
C ARG A 64 -3.81 -6.54 -7.18
N ASP A 65 -4.23 -5.30 -7.44
CA ASP A 65 -3.96 -4.62 -8.70
C ASP A 65 -2.45 -4.44 -8.92
N TYR A 66 -1.70 -4.05 -7.89
CA TYR A 66 -0.24 -3.93 -7.99
C TYR A 66 0.45 -5.28 -8.20
N LYS A 67 0.03 -6.35 -7.51
CA LYS A 67 0.57 -7.71 -7.75
C LYS A 67 0.30 -8.19 -9.17
N GLN A 68 -0.86 -7.85 -9.73
CA GLN A 68 -1.17 -8.18 -11.12
C GLN A 68 -0.24 -7.44 -12.11
N LEU A 69 0.10 -6.17 -11.82
CA LEU A 69 1.05 -5.41 -12.62
C LEU A 69 2.47 -5.99 -12.59
N GLU A 70 2.90 -6.57 -11.47
CA GLU A 70 4.20 -7.26 -11.37
C GLU A 70 4.24 -8.50 -12.28
N VAL A 71 3.23 -9.37 -12.19
CA VAL A 71 3.12 -10.57 -13.04
C VAL A 71 3.02 -10.19 -14.53
N SER A 72 2.31 -9.10 -14.85
CA SER A 72 2.17 -8.64 -16.24
C SER A 72 3.49 -8.12 -16.83
N LYS A 73 4.39 -7.57 -16.00
CA LYS A 73 5.73 -7.16 -16.45
C LYS A 73 6.63 -8.35 -16.75
N GLU A 74 6.52 -9.43 -15.98
CA GLU A 74 7.29 -10.66 -16.22
C GLU A 74 6.91 -11.32 -17.56
N GLY A 75 5.62 -11.26 -17.95
CA GLY A 75 5.13 -11.80 -19.23
C GLY A 75 5.49 -10.99 -20.49
N GLN A 76 6.04 -9.78 -20.36
CA GLN A 76 6.44 -8.93 -21.49
C GLN A 76 7.94 -9.03 -21.83
N GLY A 77 8.72 -9.79 -21.05
CA GLY A 77 10.17 -9.91 -21.22
C GLY A 77 10.67 -10.89 -22.29
N GLU A 78 9.81 -11.67 -22.94
CA GLU A 78 10.23 -12.74 -23.88
C GLU A 78 10.03 -12.40 -25.39
N GLY A 79 9.68 -11.16 -25.73
CA GLY A 79 9.24 -10.79 -27.09
C GLY A 79 10.18 -9.99 -27.99
N GLU A 80 11.29 -9.45 -27.50
CA GLU A 80 12.15 -8.54 -28.27
C GLU A 80 13.57 -9.07 -28.45
N ASN A 81 13.70 -10.18 -29.18
CA ASN A 81 14.92 -10.46 -29.92
C ASN A 81 14.59 -11.18 -31.23
N LYS A 82 14.19 -10.41 -32.24
CA LYS A 82 14.23 -10.84 -33.65
C LYS A 82 15.07 -9.85 -34.46
N GLY A 83 16.35 -10.23 -34.55
CA GLY A 83 17.21 -10.13 -35.73
C GLY A 83 17.16 -8.85 -36.57
N GLU A 84 18.24 -8.07 -36.47
CA GLU A 84 18.95 -7.62 -37.67
C GLU A 84 19.96 -8.68 -38.10
#